data_AF-A0A9P5UV99-F1
#
_entry.id   AF-A0A9P5UV99-F1
#
_cell.length_a   1.000
_cell.length_b   1.000
_cell.length_c   1.000
_cell.angle_alpha   90.00
_cell.angle_beta   90.00
_cell.angle_gamma   90.00
#
_symmetry.space_group_name_H-M   'P 1'
#
loop_
_entity.id
_entity.type
_entity.pdbx_description
1 polymer ?
#
loop_
_entity_poly.entity_id
_entity_poly.type
_entity_poly.pdbx_seq_one_letter_code
_entity_poly.pdbx_strand_id
1 'polypeptide(L)'
;MVDLEWTPRLESAFKRLQHRHASTTTTFTPDETKTVREVDAFLKAENPAPECASLDLVKRVSALLLRYSSSSGDTDGVNASSEDWIHTMIKGSSVYVPKAAPKERSPELEKLMDGYKAQIAEKEYQRMISSIDRDSPNSAASSTIAYNLRQDMKDLKDVKAHAIGIVNVLYTGGAVFTAVFMISAHFTGDIGKRVLLAFAGFVLIVACEAYLYTRHAQAADGAGSAGGVGLRKRPKKVPEDVVISTRIIGKEKNA
;
A
#
# COMPACT_ATOMS: atom_id res chain seq x y z
N MET A 1 14.97 -15.88 -5.98
CA MET A 1 16.18 -15.20 -5.47
C MET A 1 15.81 -13.75 -5.29
N VAL A 2 16.08 -13.17 -4.12
CA VAL A 2 15.81 -11.75 -3.86
C VAL A 2 17.14 -11.03 -4.08
N ASP A 3 17.16 -10.18 -5.08
CA ASP A 3 18.35 -9.47 -5.52
C ASP A 3 18.25 -8.01 -5.04
N LEU A 4 19.32 -7.52 -4.42
CA LEU A 4 19.39 -6.16 -3.88
C LEU A 4 20.29 -5.29 -4.73
N GLU A 5 19.91 -4.04 -4.91
CA GLU A 5 20.76 -3.08 -5.58
C GLU A 5 22.12 -2.92 -4.88
N TRP A 6 23.20 -2.94 -5.66
CA TRP A 6 24.55 -2.73 -5.16
C TRP A 6 24.72 -1.29 -4.66
N THR A 7 25.32 -1.13 -3.48
CA THR A 7 25.52 0.19 -2.87
C THR A 7 26.98 0.40 -2.49
N PRO A 8 27.47 1.65 -2.45
CA PRO A 8 28.82 1.97 -1.97
C PRO A 8 29.09 1.46 -0.55
N ARG A 9 28.04 1.33 0.26
CA ARG A 9 28.12 0.78 1.63
C ARG A 9 28.40 -0.72 1.61
N LEU A 10 27.68 -1.48 0.79
CA LEU A 10 27.96 -2.91 0.59
C LEU A 10 29.38 -3.12 0.07
N GLU A 11 29.81 -2.31 -0.89
CA GLU A 11 31.19 -2.36 -1.41
C GLU A 11 32.23 -2.11 -0.32
N SER A 12 32.03 -1.10 0.53
CA SER A 12 32.93 -0.81 1.64
C SER A 12 33.03 -1.98 2.62
N ALA A 13 31.91 -2.64 2.94
CA ALA A 13 31.88 -3.78 3.83
C ALA A 13 32.60 -5.01 3.22
N PHE A 14 32.39 -5.25 1.92
CA PHE A 14 33.03 -6.34 1.20
C PHE A 14 34.55 -6.13 1.09
N LYS A 15 35.00 -4.90 0.83
CA LYS A 15 36.44 -4.54 0.85
C LYS A 15 37.05 -4.67 2.25
N ARG A 16 36.33 -4.26 3.31
CA ARG A 16 36.78 -4.46 4.70
C ARG A 16 36.99 -5.94 5.01
N LEU A 17 36.07 -6.79 4.54
CA LEU A 17 36.22 -8.24 4.68
C LEU A 17 37.46 -8.76 3.94
N GLN A 18 37.68 -8.33 2.70
CA GLN A 18 38.85 -8.75 1.91
C GLN A 18 40.18 -8.32 2.55
N HIS A 19 40.26 -7.08 3.03
CA HIS A 19 41.45 -6.57 3.73
C HIS A 19 41.73 -7.36 5.01
N ARG A 20 40.69 -7.71 5.78
CA ARG A 20 40.84 -8.52 7.00
C ARG A 20 41.22 -9.97 6.69
N HIS A 21 40.67 -10.58 5.65
CA HIS A 21 41.07 -11.91 5.19
C HIS A 21 42.55 -11.95 4.80
N ALA A 22 43.05 -10.90 4.12
CA ALA A 22 44.47 -10.80 3.78
C ALA A 22 45.38 -10.60 5.02
N SER A 23 44.85 -10.02 6.10
CA SER A 23 45.62 -9.65 7.30
C SER A 23 45.60 -10.72 8.41
N THR A 24 44.60 -11.61 8.43
CA THR A 24 44.37 -12.52 9.57
C THR A 24 44.88 -13.93 9.30
N THR A 25 45.82 -14.42 10.10
CA THR A 25 46.40 -15.79 10.01
C THR A 25 45.48 -16.88 10.61
N THR A 26 44.25 -16.55 10.99
CA THR A 26 43.29 -17.52 11.54
C THR A 26 42.72 -18.41 10.45
N THR A 27 42.67 -19.72 10.70
CA THR A 27 42.08 -20.73 9.81
C THR A 27 40.59 -20.46 9.64
N PHE A 28 40.20 -19.95 8.47
CA PHE A 28 38.80 -19.85 8.07
C PHE A 28 38.18 -21.24 7.96
N THR A 29 36.92 -21.36 8.38
CA THR A 29 36.15 -22.58 8.11
C THR A 29 35.91 -22.71 6.60
N PRO A 30 35.73 -23.94 6.06
CA PRO A 30 35.54 -24.14 4.63
C PRO A 30 34.37 -23.33 4.04
N ASP A 31 33.30 -23.10 4.81
CA ASP A 31 32.15 -22.29 4.39
C ASP A 31 32.49 -20.80 4.30
N GLU A 32 33.33 -20.28 5.21
CA GLU A 32 33.79 -18.90 5.16
C GLU A 32 34.74 -18.67 3.97
N THR A 33 35.62 -19.62 3.65
CA THR A 33 36.46 -19.51 2.44
C THR A 33 35.63 -19.49 1.16
N LYS A 34 34.50 -20.20 1.13
CA LYS A 34 33.57 -20.19 0.01
C LYS A 34 32.91 -18.82 -0.15
N THR A 35 32.45 -18.22 0.94
CA THR A 35 31.83 -16.89 0.91
C THR A 35 32.82 -15.80 0.49
N VAL A 36 34.07 -15.84 0.95
CA VAL A 36 35.11 -14.90 0.52
C VAL A 36 35.44 -15.07 -0.97
N ARG A 37 35.48 -16.30 -1.48
CA ARG A 37 35.67 -16.57 -2.92
C ARG A 37 34.50 -16.08 -3.76
N GLU A 38 33.27 -16.29 -3.30
CA GLU A 38 32.08 -15.74 -3.95
C GLU A 38 32.15 -14.21 -4.00
N VAL A 39 32.48 -13.56 -2.88
CA VAL A 39 32.70 -12.10 -2.80
C VAL A 39 33.79 -11.61 -3.74
N ASP A 40 34.94 -12.30 -3.80
CA ASP A 40 36.05 -11.93 -4.69
C ASP A 40 35.68 -12.10 -6.17
N ALA A 41 34.93 -13.17 -6.50
CA ALA A 41 34.38 -13.36 -7.83
C ALA A 41 33.37 -12.26 -8.19
N PHE A 42 32.53 -11.83 -7.25
CA PHE A 42 31.60 -10.71 -7.43
C PHE A 42 32.32 -9.36 -7.61
N LEU A 43 33.39 -9.10 -6.86
CA LEU A 43 34.16 -7.85 -6.98
C LEU A 43 35.03 -7.78 -8.24
N LYS A 44 35.53 -8.93 -8.72
CA LYS A 44 36.36 -9.02 -9.95
C LYS A 44 35.54 -9.15 -11.24
N ALA A 45 34.22 -9.35 -11.15
CA ALA A 45 33.36 -9.40 -12.31
C ALA A 45 33.25 -8.00 -12.97
N GLU A 46 34.18 -7.71 -13.88
CA GLU A 46 34.32 -6.45 -14.62
C GLU A 46 33.33 -6.33 -15.79
N ASN A 47 32.07 -6.73 -15.57
CA ASN A 47 30.99 -6.63 -16.56
C ASN A 47 29.79 -5.99 -15.85
N PRO A 48 29.01 -5.08 -16.49
CA PRO A 48 28.13 -4.09 -15.84
C PRO A 48 26.86 -4.66 -15.17
N ALA A 49 26.88 -5.94 -14.80
CA ALA A 49 25.87 -6.60 -14.00
C ALA A 49 26.17 -6.70 -12.48
N PRO A 50 27.06 -5.92 -11.82
CA PRO A 50 27.09 -5.89 -10.36
C PRO A 50 26.01 -4.94 -9.84
N GLU A 51 24.87 -4.79 -10.53
CA GLU A 51 23.77 -3.98 -10.02
C GLU A 51 23.00 -4.72 -8.93
N CYS A 52 23.19 -6.04 -8.78
CA CYS A 52 22.36 -6.89 -7.93
C CYS A 52 23.20 -7.88 -7.09
N ALA A 53 23.20 -7.72 -5.77
CA ALA A 53 23.76 -8.67 -4.81
C ALA A 53 22.66 -9.56 -4.22
N SER A 54 22.91 -10.86 -4.07
CA SER A 54 21.95 -11.76 -3.44
C SER A 54 21.85 -11.49 -1.92
N LEU A 55 20.63 -11.50 -1.39
CA LEU A 55 20.40 -11.28 0.05
C LEU A 55 21.15 -12.28 0.93
N ASP A 56 21.27 -13.53 0.47
CA ASP A 56 21.93 -14.59 1.23
C ASP A 56 23.44 -14.36 1.33
N LEU A 57 24.07 -13.79 0.29
CA LEU A 57 25.48 -13.40 0.35
C LEU A 57 25.69 -12.27 1.35
N VAL A 58 24.86 -11.24 1.32
CA VAL A 58 24.93 -10.11 2.27
C VAL A 58 24.76 -10.57 3.72
N LYS A 59 23.81 -11.48 3.97
CA LYS A 59 23.64 -12.11 5.29
C LYS A 59 24.90 -12.85 5.74
N ARG A 60 25.51 -13.66 4.88
CA ARG A 60 26.74 -14.39 5.21
C ARG A 60 27.91 -13.44 5.50
N VAL A 61 28.08 -12.41 4.68
CA VAL A 61 29.14 -11.39 4.87
C VAL A 61 28.97 -10.67 6.20
N SER A 62 27.75 -10.24 6.54
CA SER A 62 27.50 -9.56 7.82
C SER A 62 27.72 -10.47 9.04
N ALA A 63 27.30 -11.74 8.99
CA ALA A 63 27.48 -12.69 10.08
C ALA A 63 28.97 -12.96 10.31
N LEU A 64 29.73 -13.05 9.23
CA LEU A 64 31.17 -13.21 9.25
C LEU A 64 31.83 -11.95 9.84
N LEU A 65 31.51 -10.75 9.36
CA LEU A 65 32.03 -9.49 9.93
C LEU A 65 31.74 -9.33 11.42
N LEU A 66 30.52 -9.64 11.87
CA LEU A 66 30.14 -9.61 13.28
C LEU A 66 30.92 -10.62 14.12
N ARG A 67 31.14 -11.83 13.59
CA ARG A 67 31.94 -12.86 14.27
C ARG A 67 33.39 -12.42 14.46
N TYR A 68 34.00 -11.80 13.43
CA TYR A 68 35.36 -11.28 13.52
C TYR A 68 35.45 -10.05 14.42
N SER A 69 34.47 -9.14 14.38
CA SER A 69 34.39 -8.01 15.29
C SER A 69 34.33 -8.47 16.76
N SER A 70 33.55 -9.52 17.04
CA SER A 70 33.48 -10.13 18.38
C SER A 70 34.78 -10.82 18.80
N SER A 71 35.48 -11.49 17.88
CA SER A 71 36.73 -12.21 18.16
C SER A 71 37.97 -11.31 18.25
N SER A 72 37.96 -10.14 17.62
CA SER A 72 39.15 -9.26 17.52
C SER A 72 39.47 -8.52 18.81
N GLY A 73 38.63 -8.63 19.86
CA GLY A 73 38.93 -8.09 21.19
C GLY A 73 39.31 -6.61 21.20
N ASP A 74 38.82 -5.83 20.23
CA ASP A 74 39.07 -4.41 20.16
C ASP A 74 38.38 -3.78 21.37
N THR A 75 39.18 -3.27 22.32
CA THR A 75 38.74 -2.82 23.64
C THR A 75 37.89 -1.55 23.63
N ASP A 76 37.46 -1.10 22.46
CA ASP A 76 36.36 -0.16 22.27
C ASP A 76 35.00 -0.90 22.26
N GLY A 77 34.76 -1.66 23.33
CA GLY A 77 33.60 -2.55 23.57
C GLY A 77 32.21 -1.89 23.61
N VAL A 78 32.07 -0.72 23.00
CA VAL A 78 30.80 -0.02 22.74
C VAL A 78 30.47 0.01 21.25
N ASN A 79 31.43 -0.29 20.35
CA ASN A 79 31.26 -0.16 18.91
C ASN A 79 31.69 -1.43 18.17
N ALA A 80 30.93 -2.52 18.29
CA ALA A 80 30.73 -3.36 17.10
C ALA A 80 30.11 -2.39 16.08
N SER A 81 30.95 -1.84 15.18
CA SER A 81 30.61 -0.67 14.38
C SER A 81 29.22 -0.89 13.81
N SER A 82 28.25 -0.04 14.16
CA SER A 82 26.82 -0.26 13.80
C SER A 82 26.62 -0.52 12.31
N GLU A 83 27.63 -0.15 11.51
CA GLU A 83 27.81 -0.36 10.09
C GLU A 83 27.92 -1.83 9.64
N ASP A 84 28.34 -2.75 10.50
CA ASP A 84 28.52 -4.18 10.16
C ASP A 84 27.23 -5.01 10.34
N TRP A 85 26.19 -4.41 10.91
CA TRP A 85 24.87 -5.04 10.99
C TRP A 85 24.19 -5.05 9.62
N ILE A 86 23.48 -6.15 9.33
CA ILE A 86 22.70 -6.35 8.09
C ILE A 86 21.80 -5.15 7.78
N HIS A 87 21.07 -4.66 8.79
CA HIS A 87 20.10 -3.58 8.60
C HIS A 87 20.77 -2.26 8.19
N THR A 88 22.03 -2.04 8.60
CA THR A 88 22.81 -0.85 8.23
C THR A 88 23.45 -1.00 6.86
N MET A 89 23.89 -2.21 6.51
CA MET A 89 24.43 -2.55 5.19
C MET A 89 23.37 -2.45 4.08
N ILE A 90 22.13 -2.85 4.37
CA ILE A 90 20.99 -2.84 3.43
C ILE A 90 20.30 -1.45 3.41
N LYS A 91 20.68 -0.53 4.29
CA LYS A 91 20.07 0.80 4.35
C LYS A 91 20.38 1.60 3.08
N GLY A 92 19.37 1.75 2.22
CA GLY A 92 19.45 2.48 0.95
C GLY A 92 19.50 1.59 -0.28
N SER A 93 19.51 0.25 -0.15
CA SER A 93 19.36 -0.66 -1.29
C SER A 93 17.89 -0.89 -1.62
N SER A 94 17.52 -0.79 -2.89
CA SER A 94 16.22 -1.24 -3.38
C SER A 94 16.22 -2.76 -3.63
N VAL A 95 15.05 -3.38 -3.54
CA VAL A 95 14.87 -4.79 -3.90
C VAL A 95 14.45 -4.87 -5.36
N TYR A 96 15.20 -5.59 -6.17
CA TYR A 96 14.82 -5.85 -7.55
C TYR A 96 13.70 -6.89 -7.58
N VAL A 97 12.52 -6.46 -8.03
CA VAL A 97 11.39 -7.36 -8.29
C VAL A 97 11.28 -7.52 -9.80
N PRO A 98 11.54 -8.71 -10.37
CA PRO A 98 11.43 -8.92 -11.80
C PRO A 98 10.00 -8.62 -12.25
N LYS A 99 9.86 -7.87 -13.34
CA LYS A 99 8.55 -7.52 -13.90
C LYS A 99 7.82 -8.82 -14.27
N ALA A 100 6.66 -9.04 -13.64
CA ALA A 100 5.81 -10.17 -13.97
C ALA A 100 5.52 -10.17 -15.47
N ALA A 101 5.71 -11.34 -16.10
CA ALA A 101 5.41 -11.51 -17.52
C ALA A 101 3.95 -11.06 -17.78
N PRO A 102 3.69 -10.35 -18.89
CA PRO A 102 2.34 -9.94 -19.22
C PRO A 102 1.46 -11.18 -19.31
N LYS A 103 0.43 -11.25 -18.45
CA LYS A 103 -0.52 -12.36 -18.45
C LYS A 103 -1.23 -12.36 -19.80
N GLU A 104 -1.10 -13.46 -20.55
CA GLU A 104 -1.88 -13.68 -21.76
C GLU A 104 -3.37 -13.61 -21.40
N ARG A 105 -4.09 -12.68 -22.03
CA ARG A 105 -5.51 -12.46 -21.74
C ARG A 105 -6.30 -13.63 -22.32
N SER A 106 -7.18 -14.22 -21.53
CA SER A 106 -8.05 -15.28 -22.04
C SER A 106 -9.05 -14.70 -23.05
N PRO A 107 -9.38 -15.43 -24.14
CA PRO A 107 -10.29 -14.95 -25.18
C PRO A 107 -11.72 -14.71 -24.66
N GLU A 108 -12.08 -15.32 -23.54
CA GLU A 108 -13.35 -15.08 -22.85
C GLU A 108 -13.40 -13.70 -22.18
N LEU A 109 -12.28 -13.25 -21.62
CA LEU A 109 -12.20 -11.95 -20.95
C LEU A 109 -12.30 -10.80 -21.97
N GLU A 110 -11.72 -10.98 -23.16
CA GLU A 110 -11.78 -9.98 -24.23
C GLU A 110 -13.20 -9.78 -24.75
N LYS A 111 -13.94 -10.89 -24.96
CA LYS A 111 -15.37 -10.83 -25.32
C LYS A 111 -16.21 -10.09 -24.28
N LEU A 112 -15.93 -10.32 -22.99
CA LEU A 112 -16.59 -9.59 -21.91
C LEU A 112 -16.23 -8.10 -21.93
N MET A 113 -14.95 -7.76 -22.14
CA MET A 113 -14.52 -6.37 -22.24
C MET A 113 -15.19 -5.64 -23.42
N ASP A 114 -15.31 -6.30 -24.57
CA ASP A 114 -15.96 -5.71 -25.73
C ASP A 114 -17.47 -5.54 -25.52
N GLY A 115 -18.11 -6.49 -24.82
CA GLY A 115 -19.48 -6.34 -24.34
C GLY A 115 -19.66 -5.12 -23.41
N TYR A 116 -18.75 -4.90 -22.47
CA TYR A 116 -18.79 -3.73 -21.60
C TYR A 116 -18.54 -2.42 -22.36
N LYS A 117 -17.60 -2.39 -23.32
CA LYS A 117 -17.34 -1.22 -24.15
C LYS A 117 -18.58 -0.85 -24.99
N ALA A 118 -19.23 -1.84 -25.60
CA ALA A 118 -20.45 -1.63 -26.36
C ALA A 118 -21.58 -1.06 -25.49
N GLN A 119 -21.77 -1.59 -24.27
CA GLN A 119 -22.77 -1.07 -23.33
C GLN A 119 -22.47 0.37 -22.88
N ILE A 120 -21.20 0.72 -22.69
CA ILE A 120 -20.80 2.09 -22.32
C ILE A 120 -21.05 3.04 -23.50
N ALA A 121 -20.69 2.63 -24.72
CA ALA A 121 -20.91 3.42 -25.93
C ALA A 121 -22.42 3.68 -26.16
N GLU A 122 -23.25 2.65 -25.99
CA GLU A 122 -24.71 2.78 -26.09
C GLU A 122 -25.26 3.74 -25.03
N LYS A 123 -24.84 3.61 -23.76
CA LYS A 123 -25.26 4.53 -22.69
C LYS A 123 -24.86 5.98 -22.97
N GLU A 124 -23.70 6.19 -23.57
CA GLU A 124 -23.24 7.53 -23.92
C GLU A 124 -23.99 8.09 -25.15
N TYR A 125 -24.26 7.26 -26.15
CA TYR A 125 -25.14 7.62 -27.27
C TYR A 125 -26.54 8.02 -26.78
N GLN A 126 -27.14 7.21 -25.91
CA GLN A 126 -28.44 7.49 -25.28
C GLN A 126 -28.43 8.81 -24.51
N ARG A 127 -27.34 9.14 -23.80
CA ARG A 127 -27.20 10.45 -23.13
C ARG A 127 -27.15 11.60 -24.14
N MET A 128 -26.40 11.47 -25.23
CA MET A 128 -26.31 12.51 -26.26
C MET A 128 -27.67 12.76 -26.92
N ILE A 129 -28.40 11.71 -27.31
CA ILE A 129 -29.69 11.84 -27.99
C ILE A 129 -30.85 12.21 -27.04
N SER A 130 -30.76 11.90 -25.74
CA SER A 130 -31.81 12.23 -24.76
C SER A 130 -32.06 13.74 -24.62
N SER A 131 -31.12 14.57 -25.06
CA SER A 131 -31.26 16.03 -25.07
C SER A 131 -32.00 16.58 -26.30
N ILE A 132 -32.03 15.81 -27.39
CA ILE A 132 -32.60 16.19 -28.70
C ILE A 132 -34.07 15.74 -28.81
N ASP A 133 -34.45 14.63 -28.17
CA ASP A 133 -35.80 14.05 -28.24
C ASP A 133 -36.83 14.73 -27.31
N ARG A 134 -36.59 16.01 -26.95
CA ARG A 134 -37.50 16.82 -26.11
C ARG A 134 -38.76 17.27 -26.84
N ASP A 135 -38.76 17.24 -28.17
CA ASP A 135 -39.85 17.74 -29.02
C ASP A 135 -40.75 16.64 -29.63
N SER A 136 -40.52 15.37 -29.28
CA SER A 136 -41.39 14.26 -29.72
C SER A 136 -42.65 14.15 -28.85
N PRO A 137 -43.87 14.07 -29.42
CA PRO A 137 -45.13 14.04 -28.65
C PRO A 137 -45.28 12.78 -27.76
N ASN A 138 -44.48 11.73 -27.99
CA ASN A 138 -44.42 10.54 -27.12
C ASN A 138 -43.38 10.67 -25.98
N SER A 139 -42.52 11.71 -26.00
CA SER A 139 -41.49 12.00 -24.99
C SER A 139 -42.03 12.77 -23.79
N ALA A 140 -43.15 13.51 -23.91
CA ALA A 140 -43.75 14.23 -22.78
C ALA A 140 -44.34 13.29 -21.69
N ALA A 141 -44.92 12.16 -22.10
CA ALA A 141 -45.40 11.13 -21.16
C ALA A 141 -44.24 10.29 -20.58
N SER A 142 -43.24 9.96 -21.40
CA SER A 142 -42.06 9.20 -21.00
C SER A 142 -41.11 10.00 -20.10
N SER A 143 -40.97 11.31 -20.33
CA SER A 143 -40.14 12.20 -19.51
C SER A 143 -40.73 12.39 -18.11
N THR A 144 -42.05 12.45 -17.96
CA THR A 144 -42.69 12.52 -16.64
C THR A 144 -42.48 11.21 -15.86
N ILE A 145 -42.66 10.06 -16.51
CA ILE A 145 -42.42 8.74 -15.88
C ILE A 145 -40.93 8.52 -15.57
N ALA A 146 -40.03 8.86 -16.49
CA ALA A 146 -38.58 8.72 -16.30
C ALA A 146 -38.02 9.75 -15.30
N TYR A 147 -38.61 10.94 -15.22
CA TYR A 147 -38.29 11.93 -14.19
C TYR A 147 -38.74 11.44 -12.82
N ASN A 148 -39.98 10.94 -12.70
CA ASN A 148 -40.47 10.32 -11.48
C ASN A 148 -39.63 9.11 -11.08
N LEU A 149 -39.27 8.22 -12.01
CA LEU A 149 -38.39 7.07 -11.72
C LEU A 149 -36.98 7.50 -11.27
N ARG A 150 -36.43 8.56 -11.88
CA ARG A 150 -35.11 9.08 -11.52
C ARG A 150 -35.12 9.78 -10.17
N GLN A 151 -36.22 10.46 -9.85
CA GLN A 151 -36.45 11.07 -8.55
C GLN A 151 -36.66 9.99 -7.49
N ASP A 152 -37.50 9.00 -7.75
CA ASP A 152 -37.67 7.82 -6.89
C ASP A 152 -36.34 7.09 -6.67
N MET A 153 -35.52 6.89 -7.70
CA MET A 153 -34.19 6.28 -7.54
C MET A 153 -33.20 7.15 -6.76
N LYS A 154 -33.34 8.47 -6.82
CA LYS A 154 -32.50 9.39 -6.03
C LYS A 154 -32.96 9.39 -4.58
N ASP A 155 -34.26 9.48 -4.35
CA ASP A 155 -34.89 9.44 -3.04
C ASP A 155 -34.61 8.09 -2.36
N LEU A 156 -34.65 6.97 -3.09
CA LEU A 156 -34.25 5.66 -2.58
C LEU A 156 -32.75 5.59 -2.21
N LYS A 157 -31.88 6.28 -2.96
CA LYS A 157 -30.45 6.34 -2.64
C LYS A 157 -30.19 7.20 -1.40
N ASP A 158 -30.90 8.31 -1.27
CA ASP A 158 -30.79 9.21 -0.12
C ASP A 158 -31.36 8.53 1.13
N VAL A 159 -32.53 7.87 1.04
CA VAL A 159 -33.11 7.04 2.11
C VAL A 159 -32.17 5.91 2.49
N LYS A 160 -31.54 5.23 1.52
CA LYS A 160 -30.56 4.17 1.80
C LYS A 160 -29.34 4.73 2.53
N ALA A 161 -28.83 5.89 2.13
CA ALA A 161 -27.70 6.53 2.79
C ALA A 161 -28.03 6.89 4.25
N HIS A 162 -29.21 7.49 4.49
CA HIS A 162 -29.67 7.79 5.84
C HIS A 162 -29.93 6.54 6.68
N ALA A 163 -30.52 5.49 6.10
CA ALA A 163 -30.76 4.23 6.78
C ALA A 163 -29.46 3.56 7.25
N ILE A 164 -28.42 3.55 6.39
CA ILE A 164 -27.11 3.02 6.76
C ILE A 164 -26.52 3.79 7.95
N GLY A 165 -26.66 5.12 7.97
CA GLY A 165 -26.22 5.96 9.09
C GLY A 165 -26.91 5.59 10.40
N ILE A 166 -28.24 5.44 10.39
CA ILE A 166 -29.03 5.06 11.57
C ILE A 166 -28.62 3.67 12.08
N VAL A 167 -28.47 2.71 11.17
CA VAL A 167 -28.05 1.35 11.53
C VAL A 167 -26.66 1.35 12.17
N ASN A 168 -25.73 2.16 11.65
CA ASN A 168 -24.39 2.27 12.21
C ASN A 168 -24.41 2.83 13.66
N VAL A 169 -25.16 3.90 13.89
CA VAL A 169 -25.31 4.51 15.23
C VAL A 169 -25.95 3.53 16.22
N LEU A 170 -26.97 2.79 15.78
CA LEU A 170 -27.62 1.78 16.63
C LEU A 170 -26.68 0.61 16.93
N TYR A 171 -25.85 0.21 15.97
CA TYR A 171 -24.89 -0.87 16.15
C TYR A 171 -23.80 -0.50 17.17
N THR A 172 -23.19 0.67 17.03
CA THR A 172 -22.16 1.15 17.97
C THR A 172 -22.75 1.45 19.33
N GLY A 173 -23.93 2.07 19.39
CA GLY A 173 -24.68 2.29 20.62
C GLY A 173 -25.00 0.98 21.35
N GLY A 174 -25.57 -0.01 20.65
CA GLY A 174 -25.87 -1.32 21.23
C GLY A 174 -24.64 -2.06 21.74
N ALA A 175 -23.52 -1.99 21.02
CA ALA A 175 -22.24 -2.55 21.46
C ALA A 175 -21.74 -1.90 22.76
N VAL A 176 -21.82 -0.57 22.88
CA VAL A 176 -21.45 0.14 24.11
C VAL A 176 -22.40 -0.20 25.26
N PHE A 177 -23.71 -0.23 25.01
CA PHE A 177 -24.71 -0.59 26.02
C PHE A 177 -24.43 -1.98 26.60
N THR A 178 -24.25 -2.98 25.73
CA THR A 178 -23.96 -4.37 26.15
C THR A 178 -22.63 -4.50 26.87
N ALA A 179 -21.58 -3.83 26.40
CA ALA A 179 -20.27 -3.83 27.05
C ALA A 179 -20.33 -3.21 28.45
N VAL A 180 -20.94 -2.03 28.60
CA VAL A 180 -21.08 -1.36 29.91
C VAL A 180 -22.00 -2.16 30.83
N PHE A 181 -23.06 -2.77 30.30
CA PHE A 181 -23.94 -3.64 31.07
C PHE A 181 -23.18 -4.85 31.64
N MET A 182 -22.34 -5.52 30.83
CA MET A 182 -21.50 -6.62 31.30
C MET A 182 -20.44 -6.16 32.32
N ILE A 183 -19.77 -5.04 32.06
CA ILE A 183 -18.76 -4.49 32.99
C ILE A 183 -19.41 -4.12 34.33
N SER A 184 -20.54 -3.43 34.29
CA SER A 184 -21.27 -3.01 35.50
C SER A 184 -21.77 -4.19 36.34
N ALA A 185 -21.92 -5.38 35.72
CA ALA A 185 -22.26 -6.60 36.44
C ALA A 185 -21.20 -7.01 37.47
N HIS A 186 -19.94 -6.64 37.25
CA HIS A 186 -18.84 -6.89 38.19
C HIS A 186 -18.78 -5.88 39.33
N PHE A 187 -19.30 -4.66 39.14
CA PHE A 187 -19.18 -3.57 40.13
C PHE A 187 -20.42 -3.40 41.01
N THR A 188 -21.59 -3.82 40.56
CA THR A 188 -22.85 -3.58 41.29
C THR A 188 -23.80 -4.76 41.12
N GLY A 189 -24.35 -5.28 42.21
CA GLY A 189 -25.31 -6.41 42.19
C GLY A 189 -26.74 -6.03 41.76
N ASP A 190 -27.06 -4.74 41.76
CA ASP A 190 -28.39 -4.21 41.47
C ASP A 190 -28.60 -3.98 39.96
N ILE A 191 -29.64 -4.59 39.39
CA ILE A 191 -29.96 -4.52 37.97
C ILE A 191 -30.29 -3.09 37.52
N GLY A 192 -30.91 -2.28 38.38
CA GLY A 192 -31.33 -0.92 38.03
C GLY A 192 -30.13 0.00 37.77
N LYS A 193 -29.11 -0.09 38.63
CA LYS A 193 -27.86 0.68 38.49
C LYS A 193 -27.06 0.25 37.26
N ARG A 194 -27.08 -1.03 36.90
CA ARG A 194 -26.42 -1.56 35.69
C ARG A 194 -27.04 -0.97 34.42
N VAL A 195 -28.37 -0.97 34.34
CA VAL A 195 -29.09 -0.39 33.20
C VAL A 195 -28.84 1.11 33.10
N LEU A 196 -28.84 1.83 34.23
CA LEU A 196 -28.60 3.27 34.26
C LEU A 196 -27.18 3.62 33.77
N LEU A 197 -26.16 2.90 34.19
CA LEU A 197 -24.77 3.08 33.71
C LEU A 197 -24.63 2.75 32.22
N ALA A 198 -25.22 1.64 31.77
CA ALA A 198 -25.21 1.24 30.37
C ALA A 198 -25.92 2.27 29.47
N PHE A 199 -27.04 2.81 29.94
CA PHE A 199 -27.77 3.87 29.26
C PHE A 199 -26.98 5.18 29.21
N ALA A 200 -26.29 5.55 30.29
CA ALA A 200 -25.41 6.72 30.28
C ALA A 200 -24.28 6.58 29.24
N GLY A 201 -23.66 5.40 29.14
CA GLY A 201 -22.67 5.10 28.10
C GLY A 201 -23.24 5.17 26.68
N PHE A 202 -24.46 4.65 26.48
CA PHE A 202 -25.19 4.75 25.22
C PHE A 202 -25.44 6.20 24.80
N VAL A 203 -25.90 7.06 25.72
CA VAL A 203 -26.17 8.47 25.42
C VAL A 203 -24.88 9.21 25.03
N LEU A 204 -23.76 8.93 25.72
CA LEU A 204 -22.47 9.54 25.39
C LEU A 204 -21.97 9.16 24.00
N ILE A 205 -22.08 7.90 23.60
CA ILE A 205 -21.61 7.48 22.26
C ILE A 205 -22.50 8.02 21.15
N VAL A 206 -23.82 8.07 21.36
CA VAL A 206 -24.77 8.67 20.40
C VAL A 206 -24.48 10.17 20.24
N ALA A 207 -24.21 10.89 21.32
CA ALA A 207 -23.81 12.30 21.27
C ALA A 207 -22.46 12.49 20.54
N CYS A 208 -21.50 11.59 20.78
CA CYS A 208 -20.21 11.59 20.10
C CYS A 208 -20.35 11.35 18.60
N GLU A 209 -21.16 10.37 18.18
CA GLU A 209 -21.43 10.12 16.77
C GLU A 209 -22.17 11.30 16.13
N ALA A 210 -23.21 11.84 16.78
CA ALA A 210 -23.92 13.02 16.27
C ALA A 210 -22.97 14.23 16.10
N TYR A 211 -22.04 14.43 17.03
CA TYR A 211 -21.01 15.46 16.92
C TYR A 211 -20.06 15.19 15.75
N LEU A 212 -19.63 13.95 15.54
CA LEU A 212 -18.81 13.59 14.37
C LEU A 212 -19.57 13.80 13.06
N TYR A 213 -20.84 13.42 12.98
CA TYR A 213 -21.68 13.64 11.80
C TYR A 213 -21.83 15.12 11.48
N THR A 214 -22.13 15.97 12.47
CA THR A 214 -22.25 17.42 12.24
C THR A 214 -20.91 18.04 11.83
N ARG A 215 -19.80 17.60 12.40
CA ARG A 215 -18.45 18.04 11.98
C ARG A 215 -18.11 17.61 10.55
N HIS A 216 -18.46 16.38 10.17
CA HIS A 216 -18.24 15.89 8.81
C HIS A 216 -19.15 16.59 7.79
N ALA A 217 -20.39 16.90 8.17
CA ALA A 217 -21.32 17.69 7.36
C ALA A 217 -20.82 19.14 7.18
N GLN A 218 -20.40 19.80 8.25
CA GLN A 218 -19.82 21.16 8.18
C GLN A 218 -18.50 21.20 7.40
N ALA A 219 -17.68 20.15 7.46
CA ALA A 219 -16.48 20.03 6.62
C ALA A 219 -16.83 19.82 5.14
N ALA A 220 -17.95 19.15 4.83
CA ALA A 220 -18.45 19.00 3.47
C ALA A 220 -19.07 20.31 2.94
N ASP A 221 -19.82 21.05 3.76
CA ASP A 221 -20.42 22.34 3.41
C ASP A 221 -19.39 23.47 3.34
N GLY A 222 -18.39 23.47 4.23
CA GLY A 222 -17.23 24.38 4.18
C GLY A 222 -16.31 24.12 2.98
N ALA A 223 -16.26 22.88 2.48
CA ALA A 223 -15.59 22.54 1.22
C ALA A 223 -16.44 22.91 -0.03
N GLY A 224 -17.71 23.30 0.15
CA GLY A 224 -18.59 23.81 -0.89
C GLY A 224 -18.40 25.29 -1.21
N SER A 225 -17.92 26.10 -0.24
CA SER A 225 -17.64 27.53 -0.45
C SER A 225 -16.15 27.86 -0.63
N ALA A 226 -15.25 26.90 -0.44
CA ALA A 226 -13.84 27.02 -0.79
C ALA A 226 -13.41 25.75 -1.51
N GLY A 227 -13.54 25.77 -2.84
CA GLY A 227 -12.85 24.89 -3.77
C GLY A 227 -12.72 23.43 -3.34
N GLY A 228 -13.76 22.63 -3.60
CA GLY A 228 -13.72 21.17 -3.50
C GLY A 228 -12.56 20.58 -4.30
N VAL A 229 -11.43 20.36 -3.63
CA VAL A 229 -10.44 19.37 -4.00
C VAL A 229 -10.38 18.40 -2.83
N GLY A 230 -11.28 17.43 -2.85
CA GLY A 230 -11.00 16.17 -2.21
C GLY A 230 -9.65 15.70 -2.76
N LEU A 231 -8.63 15.69 -1.90
CA LEU A 231 -7.40 14.96 -2.15
C LEU A 231 -7.73 13.45 -2.18
N ARG A 232 -8.40 13.01 -3.26
CA ARG A 232 -7.86 11.88 -3.98
C ARG A 232 -6.45 12.31 -4.34
N LYS A 233 -5.44 11.76 -3.65
CA LYS A 233 -4.07 11.81 -4.11
C LYS A 233 -4.07 11.31 -5.55
N ARG A 234 -4.14 12.24 -6.51
CA ARG A 234 -3.77 11.96 -7.89
C ARG A 234 -2.36 11.37 -7.80
N PRO A 235 -2.05 10.22 -8.41
CA PRO A 235 -0.66 9.85 -8.55
C PRO A 235 0.06 11.05 -9.16
N LYS A 236 1.11 11.55 -8.48
CA LYS A 236 1.92 12.66 -8.98
C LYS A 236 2.22 12.36 -10.44
N LYS A 237 1.79 13.24 -11.36
CA LYS A 237 2.29 13.20 -12.73
C LYS A 237 3.81 13.22 -12.61
N VAL A 238 4.44 12.16 -13.11
CA VAL A 238 5.88 12.10 -13.27
C VAL A 238 6.28 13.33 -14.10
N PRO A 239 7.27 14.13 -13.68
CA PRO A 239 7.68 15.31 -14.41
C PRO A 239 8.01 14.93 -15.87
N GLU A 240 7.49 15.70 -16.82
CA GLU A 240 7.70 15.51 -18.27
C GLU A 240 9.18 15.62 -18.69
N ASP A 241 10.04 15.98 -17.75
CA ASP A 241 11.50 16.06 -17.91
C ASP A 241 12.19 14.72 -17.62
N VAL A 242 11.45 13.72 -17.11
CA VAL A 242 11.94 12.32 -17.10
C VAL A 242 11.70 11.75 -18.49
N VAL A 243 12.59 12.13 -19.40
CA VAL A 243 12.88 11.36 -20.60
C VAL A 243 13.31 9.99 -20.10
N ILE A 244 12.36 9.06 -19.96
CA ILE A 244 12.67 7.64 -19.88
C ILE A 244 13.24 7.31 -21.26
N SER A 245 14.54 7.52 -21.41
CA SER A 245 15.30 6.96 -22.51
C SER A 245 15.28 5.45 -22.27
N THR A 246 14.22 4.80 -22.72
CA THR A 246 14.24 3.37 -22.96
C THR A 246 15.27 3.14 -24.05
N ARG A 247 16.53 2.95 -23.64
CA ARG A 247 17.57 2.42 -24.50
C ARG A 247 17.15 0.98 -24.80
N ILE A 248 16.51 0.80 -25.94
CA ILE A 248 16.17 -0.51 -26.47
C ILE A 248 17.52 -1.17 -26.78
N ILE A 249 17.98 -2.06 -25.89
CA ILE A 249 19.12 -2.93 -26.20
C ILE A 249 18.55 -4.02 -27.12
N GLY A 250 18.45 -3.68 -28.39
CA GLY A 250 18.23 -4.63 -29.47
C GLY A 250 19.35 -5.65 -29.42
N LYS A 251 18.98 -6.91 -29.21
CA LYS A 251 19.87 -8.05 -29.39
C LYS A 251 20.11 -8.19 -30.88
N GLU A 252 21.10 -7.48 -31.40
CA GLU A 252 21.60 -7.68 -32.75
C GLU A 252 22.23 -9.08 -32.79
N LYS A 253 21.49 -10.03 -33.35
CA LYS A 253 22.00 -11.35 -33.67
C LYS A 253 22.92 -11.17 -34.87
N ASN A 254 24.23 -11.18 -34.62
CA ASN A 254 25.20 -11.57 -35.62
C ASN A 254 25.26 -13.10 -35.66
N ALA A 255 24.69 -13.68 -36.71
CA ALA A 255 25.04 -14.93 -37.42
C ALA A 255 23.83 -15.41 -38.23
#